data_AF-A0A2I4AQP0-F1
#
_entry.id   AF-A0A2I4AQP0-F1
#
_cell.length_a   1.000
_cell.length_b   1.000
_cell.length_c   1.000
_cell.angle_alpha   90.00
_cell.angle_beta   90.00
_cell.angle_gamma   90.00
#
_symmetry.space_group_name_H-M   'P 1'
#
loop_
_entity.id
_entity.type
_entity.pdbx_description
1 polymer ?
#
loop_
_entity_poly.entity_id
_entity_poly.type
_entity_poly.pdbx_seq_one_letter_code
_entity_poly.pdbx_strand_id
1 'polypeptide(L)'
;MATENGSESQDEKDPLMQTNPDENNYHQSVTVAKKREPELKLYHWTQSFNSQKVRLAVAEKGLRCEEYDVSLPLSEHNEPWFMRLNPAGEVPVLVHKDNVLCDPTHIMDYLEENFNDEGTPRLVPEEGSRYYLRVQHYRELLDSLPMDAYTHGCILHPEITVDSHIPAYAATSIRAQIGSTQSELERLAEQNPDLKDAYKAKQRRLKSKLFDHDNMKYLKKLLDELEGVMDQVETELQRRVEETPDEGSPSWLCGDFFSMADVSLAVTLHRLEFLGLSRRYWGNGLRANVETYYGRAVERPAFRRVLGHVNNILISAVLPVAFRVARKNAPALVGTTLLVGFLGGAAYLAFLFVKKRLASLS
;
A
#
# COMPACT_ATOMS: atom_id res chain seq x y z
N MET A 1 70.45 10.24 49.34
CA MET A 1 70.42 11.31 50.37
C MET A 1 68.96 11.53 50.69
N ALA A 2 68.42 10.72 51.60
CA ALA A 2 68.25 11.03 53.05
C ALA A 2 67.03 11.94 53.23
N THR A 3 65.94 11.61 53.91
CA THR A 3 65.58 10.63 54.98
C THR A 3 64.03 10.70 55.07
N GLU A 4 63.23 9.63 55.02
CA GLU A 4 62.93 8.57 56.00
C GLU A 4 61.87 8.88 57.08
N ASN A 5 61.09 7.83 57.37
CA ASN A 5 60.17 7.53 58.49
C ASN A 5 58.70 7.95 58.31
N GLY A 6 57.71 7.04 58.31
CA GLY A 6 57.53 5.78 59.06
C GLY A 6 56.32 5.98 60.01
N SER A 7 55.48 5.03 60.41
CA SER A 7 55.34 3.59 60.23
C SER A 7 53.92 3.19 60.75
N GLU A 8 53.46 1.98 60.37
CA GLU A 8 52.67 1.03 61.19
C GLU A 8 51.23 1.37 61.64
N SER A 9 50.29 0.45 61.84
CA SER A 9 50.13 -0.99 61.60
C SER A 9 48.73 -1.40 62.09
N GLN A 10 48.10 -2.33 61.36
CA GLN A 10 47.36 -3.51 61.85
C GLN A 10 46.11 -3.45 62.75
N ASP A 11 45.14 -4.27 62.31
CA ASP A 11 44.34 -5.26 63.05
C ASP A 11 42.95 -4.93 63.67
N GLU A 12 41.95 -5.56 63.03
CA GLU A 12 40.99 -6.52 63.61
C GLU A 12 39.81 -6.02 64.47
N LYS A 13 38.57 -6.24 63.97
CA LYS A 13 37.43 -6.94 64.63
C LYS A 13 36.04 -6.45 64.18
N ASP A 14 35.25 -7.38 63.67
CA ASP A 14 33.76 -7.43 63.75
C ASP A 14 33.39 -8.13 65.10
N PRO A 15 32.14 -8.21 65.63
CA PRO A 15 30.84 -7.67 65.18
C PRO A 15 29.97 -7.06 66.33
N LEU A 16 28.84 -6.40 66.01
CA LEU A 16 27.50 -6.67 66.59
C LEU A 16 26.41 -5.68 66.12
N MET A 17 25.21 -6.24 65.91
CA MET A 17 23.93 -5.60 65.57
C MET A 17 23.41 -4.61 66.62
N GLN A 18 22.74 -3.55 66.15
CA GLN A 18 21.50 -2.88 66.63
C GLN A 18 21.37 -1.58 65.79
N THR A 19 20.27 -1.08 65.22
CA THR A 19 18.81 -1.31 65.21
C THR A 19 18.23 -0.39 64.12
N ASN A 20 17.24 -0.86 63.33
CA ASN A 20 16.39 -0.08 62.40
C ASN A 20 15.63 1.09 63.11
N PRO A 21 14.89 2.02 62.45
CA PRO A 21 14.45 2.09 61.04
C PRO A 21 14.54 3.49 60.36
N ASP A 22 14.45 3.55 59.04
CA ASP A 22 13.64 4.52 58.25
C ASP A 22 14.13 4.53 56.79
N GLU A 23 13.93 3.40 56.10
CA GLU A 23 13.90 3.37 54.64
C GLU A 23 12.47 3.66 54.19
N ASN A 24 12.21 4.91 53.80
CA ASN A 24 11.14 5.18 52.86
C ASN A 24 11.47 6.41 52.02
N ASN A 25 11.35 6.18 50.71
CA ASN A 25 11.05 7.17 49.68
C ASN A 25 12.21 7.68 48.80
N TYR A 26 12.71 6.79 47.94
CA TYR A 26 13.20 7.17 46.60
C TYR A 26 12.58 6.26 45.53
N HIS A 27 11.29 6.46 45.26
CA HIS A 27 10.70 6.14 43.96
C HIS A 27 10.61 7.44 43.16
N GLN A 28 11.73 7.83 42.54
CA GLN A 28 11.70 8.85 41.50
C GLN A 28 11.16 8.20 40.24
N SER A 29 9.85 8.37 40.04
CA SER A 29 9.14 8.07 38.81
C SER A 29 9.77 8.86 37.66
N VAL A 30 10.65 8.21 36.91
CA VAL A 30 11.01 8.67 35.57
C VAL A 30 9.86 8.31 34.65
N THR A 31 8.82 9.12 34.68
CA THR A 31 7.76 9.08 33.67
C THR A 31 8.38 9.63 32.40
N VAL A 32 9.04 8.77 31.62
CA VAL A 32 9.31 9.06 30.22
C VAL A 32 7.95 9.29 29.60
N ALA A 33 7.62 10.54 29.30
CA ALA A 33 6.44 10.89 28.54
C ALA A 33 6.57 10.18 27.19
N LYS A 34 5.92 9.01 27.08
CA LYS A 34 5.76 8.28 25.84
C LYS A 34 4.95 9.22 24.95
N LYS A 35 5.63 9.97 24.08
CA LYS A 35 5.01 10.81 23.04
C LYS A 35 3.99 9.90 22.37
N ARG A 36 2.69 10.10 22.65
CA ARG A 36 1.62 9.27 22.08
C ARG A 36 1.68 9.55 20.59
N GLU A 37 2.31 8.65 19.85
CA GLU A 37 2.30 8.70 18.40
C GLU A 37 0.83 8.77 17.96
N PRO A 38 0.48 9.67 17.03
CA PRO A 38 -0.88 9.82 16.56
C PRO A 38 -1.40 8.48 16.04
N GLU A 39 -2.57 8.07 16.52
CA GLU A 39 -3.24 6.84 16.12
C GLU A 39 -3.77 7.00 14.68
N LEU A 40 -2.90 6.73 13.71
CA LEU A 40 -3.22 6.66 12.29
C LEU A 40 -3.70 5.25 11.96
N LYS A 41 -4.94 5.12 11.46
CA LYS A 41 -5.50 3.85 10.98
C LYS A 41 -5.79 3.94 9.49
N LEU A 42 -5.36 2.96 8.73
CA LEU A 42 -5.58 2.90 7.29
C LEU A 42 -6.35 1.63 6.95
N TYR A 43 -7.59 1.80 6.49
CA TYR A 43 -8.38 0.73 5.92
C TYR A 43 -8.07 0.66 4.42
N HIS A 44 -7.51 -0.44 3.95
CA HIS A 44 -7.02 -0.54 2.59
C HIS A 44 -7.24 -1.94 2.00
N TRP A 45 -6.98 -2.10 0.72
CA TRP A 45 -6.80 -3.44 0.13
C TRP A 45 -5.50 -3.48 -0.65
N THR A 46 -4.68 -4.49 -0.39
CA THR A 46 -3.33 -4.59 -0.97
C THR A 46 -3.30 -4.48 -2.51
N GLN A 47 -4.36 -4.94 -3.19
CA GLN A 47 -4.49 -4.89 -4.64
C GLN A 47 -5.22 -3.65 -5.19
N SER A 48 -5.75 -2.76 -4.34
CA SER A 48 -6.35 -1.50 -4.81
C SER A 48 -5.26 -0.51 -5.20
N PHE A 49 -5.36 0.07 -6.40
CA PHE A 49 -4.44 1.08 -6.91
C PHE A 49 -4.33 2.29 -5.97
N ASN A 50 -5.48 2.85 -5.54
CA ASN A 50 -5.49 3.99 -4.63
C ASN A 50 -4.95 3.64 -3.24
N SER A 51 -5.17 2.40 -2.78
CA SER A 51 -4.56 1.90 -1.54
C SER A 51 -3.04 1.82 -1.66
N GLN A 52 -2.52 1.35 -2.79
CA GLN A 52 -1.08 1.27 -3.06
C GLN A 52 -0.43 2.65 -3.01
N LYS A 53 -1.05 3.67 -3.60
CA LYS A 53 -0.59 5.07 -3.53
C LYS A 53 -0.47 5.58 -2.10
N VAL A 54 -1.56 5.52 -1.34
CA VAL A 54 -1.57 6.02 0.05
C VAL A 54 -0.59 5.25 0.92
N ARG A 55 -0.54 3.92 0.80
CA ARG A 55 0.42 3.10 1.56
C ARG A 55 1.87 3.44 1.23
N LEU A 56 2.17 3.70 -0.06
CA LEU A 56 3.51 4.13 -0.45
C LEU A 56 3.86 5.51 0.13
N ALA A 57 2.94 6.47 0.08
CA ALA A 57 3.13 7.79 0.69
C ALA A 57 3.39 7.70 2.21
N VAL A 58 2.57 6.94 2.94
CA VAL A 58 2.75 6.66 4.38
C VAL A 58 4.13 6.06 4.65
N ALA A 59 4.54 5.10 3.82
CA ALA A 59 5.81 4.39 3.95
C ALA A 59 7.04 5.26 3.64
N GLU A 60 6.96 6.13 2.64
CA GLU A 60 8.03 7.09 2.27
C GLU A 60 8.17 8.21 3.31
N LYS A 61 7.06 8.65 3.91
CA LYS A 61 7.07 9.59 5.05
C LYS A 61 7.51 8.93 6.36
N GLY A 62 7.75 7.62 6.39
CA GLY A 62 8.16 6.89 7.60
C GLY A 62 7.11 6.88 8.71
N LEU A 63 5.84 7.09 8.38
CA LEU A 63 4.76 7.17 9.35
C LEU A 63 4.38 5.77 9.85
N ARG A 64 4.13 5.68 11.15
CA ARG A 64 3.53 4.48 11.76
C ARG A 64 2.03 4.55 11.59
N CYS A 65 1.49 3.60 10.84
CA CYS A 65 0.07 3.50 10.57
C CYS A 65 -0.39 2.07 10.87
N GLU A 66 -1.49 1.95 11.61
CA GLU A 66 -2.16 0.67 11.82
C GLU A 66 -2.98 0.33 10.57
N GLU A 67 -2.60 -0.75 9.89
CA GLU A 67 -3.19 -1.18 8.63
C GLU A 67 -4.29 -2.23 8.85
N TYR A 68 -5.48 -1.95 8.29
CA TYR A 68 -6.64 -2.84 8.30
C TYR A 68 -6.95 -3.27 6.86
N ASP A 69 -6.60 -4.49 6.49
CA ASP A 69 -6.89 -5.02 5.15
C ASP A 69 -8.39 -5.37 5.03
N VAL A 70 -9.07 -4.70 4.11
CA VAL A 70 -10.49 -4.84 3.75
C VAL A 70 -10.58 -5.61 2.45
N SER A 71 -11.01 -6.86 2.52
CA SER A 71 -11.04 -7.78 1.39
C SER A 71 -12.18 -7.44 0.42
N LEU A 72 -11.82 -6.88 -0.73
CA LEU A 72 -12.77 -6.68 -1.84
C LEU A 72 -13.32 -8.00 -2.40
N PRO A 73 -12.51 -9.06 -2.61
CA PRO A 73 -13.01 -10.35 -3.08
C PRO A 73 -14.06 -10.99 -2.16
N LEU A 74 -14.01 -10.70 -0.85
CA LEU A 74 -14.99 -11.16 0.14
C LEU A 74 -16.09 -10.14 0.43
N SER A 75 -16.20 -9.08 -0.39
CA SER A 75 -17.20 -8.02 -0.21
C SER A 75 -17.13 -7.28 1.13
N GLU A 76 -16.01 -7.29 1.87
CA GLU A 76 -15.92 -6.64 3.19
C GLU A 76 -16.18 -5.12 3.12
N HIS A 77 -15.76 -4.49 2.02
CA HIS A 77 -16.05 -3.09 1.69
C HIS A 77 -17.55 -2.78 1.46
N ASN A 78 -18.43 -3.79 1.42
CA ASN A 78 -19.88 -3.64 1.41
C ASN A 78 -20.50 -3.86 2.79
N GLU A 79 -19.75 -4.39 3.76
CA GLU A 79 -20.31 -4.67 5.08
C GLU A 79 -20.75 -3.38 5.79
N PRO A 80 -21.81 -3.42 6.60
CA PRO A 80 -22.40 -2.20 7.19
C PRO A 80 -21.40 -1.37 8.00
N TRP A 81 -20.45 -2.00 8.69
CA TRP A 81 -19.44 -1.29 9.46
C TRP A 81 -18.51 -0.45 8.58
N PHE A 82 -18.13 -0.97 7.41
CA PHE A 82 -17.27 -0.24 6.47
C PHE A 82 -18.07 0.82 5.72
N MET A 83 -19.31 0.52 5.35
CA MET A 83 -20.20 1.49 4.70
C MET A 83 -20.58 2.68 5.60
N ARG A 84 -20.62 2.49 6.92
CA ARG A 84 -20.72 3.60 7.89
C ARG A 84 -19.47 4.48 7.90
N LEU A 85 -18.30 3.88 7.69
CA LEU A 85 -17.04 4.60 7.62
C LEU A 85 -16.90 5.35 6.29
N ASN A 86 -17.20 4.69 5.17
CA ASN A 86 -17.21 5.28 3.84
C ASN A 86 -18.47 4.83 3.06
N PRO A 87 -19.49 5.69 2.92
CA PRO A 87 -20.71 5.39 2.16
C PRO A 87 -20.46 5.11 0.67
N ALA A 88 -19.30 5.48 0.12
CA ALA A 88 -18.92 5.08 -1.23
C ALA A 88 -18.58 3.58 -1.30
N GLY A 89 -18.17 2.99 -0.18
CA GLY A 89 -17.70 1.63 -0.05
C GLY A 89 -16.40 1.40 -0.82
N GLU A 90 -15.50 2.38 -0.81
CA GLU A 90 -14.22 2.35 -1.53
C GLU A 90 -13.05 2.41 -0.54
N VAL A 91 -11.90 1.86 -0.95
CA VAL A 91 -10.63 1.91 -0.21
C VAL A 91 -9.61 2.72 -1.01
N PRO A 92 -8.69 3.45 -0.36
CA PRO A 92 -8.42 3.46 1.09
C PRO A 92 -9.33 4.41 1.89
N VAL A 93 -9.36 4.23 3.21
CA VAL A 93 -9.89 5.20 4.18
C VAL A 93 -8.87 5.42 5.28
N LEU A 94 -8.48 6.67 5.50
CA LEU A 94 -7.61 7.06 6.62
C LEU A 94 -8.47 7.57 7.77
N VAL A 95 -8.21 7.07 8.98
CA VAL A 95 -8.78 7.58 10.21
C VAL A 95 -7.64 8.12 11.07
N HIS A 96 -7.77 9.38 11.48
CA HIS A 96 -6.84 10.03 12.42
C HIS A 96 -7.64 10.84 13.44
N LYS A 97 -7.68 10.32 14.69
CA LYS A 97 -8.56 10.82 15.75
C LYS A 97 -10.01 10.78 15.28
N ASP A 98 -10.70 11.92 15.28
CA ASP A 98 -12.10 12.04 14.84
C ASP A 98 -12.25 12.27 13.33
N ASN A 99 -11.15 12.41 12.59
CA ASN A 99 -11.19 12.65 11.15
C ASN A 99 -11.25 11.32 10.38
N VAL A 100 -12.20 11.23 9.44
CA VAL A 100 -12.32 10.13 8.48
C VAL A 100 -12.18 10.70 7.08
N LEU A 101 -11.16 10.24 6.36
CA LEU A 101 -10.77 10.71 5.03
C LEU A 101 -10.92 9.56 4.05
N CYS A 102 -11.77 9.72 3.05
CA CYS A 102 -12.12 8.65 2.10
C CYS A 102 -11.57 8.88 0.68
N ASP A 103 -11.17 10.11 0.35
CA ASP A 103 -10.62 10.45 -0.95
C ASP A 103 -9.08 10.28 -0.94
N PRO A 104 -8.48 9.49 -1.83
CA PRO A 104 -7.05 9.20 -1.81
C PRO A 104 -6.17 10.45 -2.01
N THR A 105 -6.62 11.41 -2.82
CA THR A 105 -5.88 12.67 -3.04
C THR A 105 -5.88 13.50 -1.76
N HIS A 106 -7.06 13.68 -1.15
CA HIS A 106 -7.19 14.38 0.12
C HIS A 106 -6.45 13.67 1.27
N ILE A 107 -6.42 12.33 1.29
CA ILE A 107 -5.59 11.58 2.25
C ILE A 107 -4.11 11.95 2.08
N MET A 108 -3.58 11.99 0.85
CA MET A 108 -2.18 12.34 0.61
C MET A 108 -1.87 13.79 1.02
N ASP A 109 -2.75 14.74 0.71
CA ASP A 109 -2.61 16.14 1.13
C ASP A 109 -2.65 16.27 2.65
N TYR A 110 -3.62 15.61 3.30
CA TYR A 110 -3.74 15.59 4.75
C TYR A 110 -2.47 15.06 5.42
N LEU A 111 -1.88 13.99 4.88
CA LEU A 111 -0.62 13.44 5.40
C LEU A 111 0.52 14.44 5.29
N GLU A 112 0.61 15.20 4.19
CA GLU A 112 1.66 16.20 4.01
C GLU A 112 1.48 17.42 4.93
N GLU A 113 0.24 17.88 5.10
CA GLU A 113 -0.09 19.04 5.92
C GLU A 113 0.03 18.78 7.42
N ASN A 114 -0.35 17.57 7.88
CA ASN A 114 -0.47 17.25 9.31
C ASN A 114 0.74 16.48 9.86
N PHE A 115 1.64 15.98 9.00
CA PHE A 115 2.83 15.24 9.40
C PHE A 115 4.08 15.83 8.74
N ASN A 116 4.45 17.01 9.24
CA ASN A 116 5.56 17.82 8.74
C ASN A 116 6.57 18.21 9.84
N ASP A 117 6.51 17.48 10.97
CA ASP A 117 7.46 17.58 12.08
C ASP A 117 8.91 17.32 11.64
N GLU A 118 9.87 17.89 12.36
CA GLU A 118 11.29 17.66 12.15
C GLU A 118 11.63 16.16 12.14
N GLY A 119 12.28 15.70 11.06
CA GLY A 119 12.63 14.30 10.83
C GLY A 119 11.61 13.49 10.03
N THR A 120 10.43 14.04 9.73
CA THR A 120 9.46 13.42 8.80
C THR A 120 9.75 13.89 7.38
N PRO A 121 10.02 12.99 6.41
CA PRO A 121 10.21 13.37 5.02
C PRO A 121 9.00 14.15 4.46
N ARG A 122 9.28 15.23 3.75
CA ARG A 122 8.31 15.96 2.93
C ARG A 122 8.30 15.38 1.53
N LEU A 123 7.10 15.12 1.01
CA LEU A 123 6.91 14.65 -0.36
C LEU A 123 6.46 15.77 -1.29
N VAL A 124 6.03 16.90 -0.74
CA VAL A 124 5.73 18.12 -1.50
C VAL A 124 6.75 19.18 -1.10
N PRO A 125 7.49 19.76 -2.05
CA PRO A 125 8.44 20.81 -1.73
C PRO A 125 7.68 22.08 -1.33
N GLU A 126 8.38 23.06 -0.75
CA GLU A 126 7.77 24.33 -0.36
C GLU A 126 7.16 25.05 -1.57
N GLU A 127 6.02 25.71 -1.38
CA GLU A 127 5.22 26.35 -2.45
C GLU A 127 6.02 27.35 -3.30
N GLY A 128 6.98 28.06 -2.70
CA GLY A 128 7.86 29.01 -3.38
C GLY A 128 9.08 28.38 -4.07
N SER A 129 9.30 27.07 -3.93
CA SER A 129 10.46 26.41 -4.51
C SER A 129 10.32 26.26 -6.03
N ARG A 130 11.46 26.20 -6.73
CA ARG A 130 11.50 25.93 -8.18
C ARG A 130 10.90 24.58 -8.61
N TYR A 131 10.66 23.68 -7.65
CA TYR A 131 10.17 22.32 -7.90
C TYR A 131 8.65 22.19 -7.69
N TYR A 132 8.03 23.08 -6.92
CA TYR A 132 6.64 22.93 -6.48
C TYR A 132 5.65 22.79 -7.63
N LEU A 133 5.65 23.74 -8.56
CA LEU A 133 4.72 23.72 -9.70
C LEU A 133 4.91 22.47 -10.58
N ARG A 134 6.14 21.95 -10.67
CA ARG A 134 6.44 20.71 -11.39
C ARG A 134 5.86 19.50 -10.67
N VAL A 135 6.04 19.41 -9.35
CA VAL A 135 5.45 18.33 -8.54
C VAL A 135 3.93 18.35 -8.65
N GLN A 136 3.28 19.52 -8.54
CA GLN A 136 1.83 19.62 -8.69
C GLN A 136 1.39 19.20 -10.10
N HIS A 137 2.04 19.69 -11.15
CA HIS A 137 1.72 19.34 -12.53
C HIS A 137 1.75 17.84 -12.79
N TYR A 138 2.85 17.16 -12.45
CA TYR A 138 2.98 15.72 -12.71
C TYR A 138 2.09 14.88 -11.80
N ARG A 139 1.89 15.30 -10.55
CA ARG A 139 0.93 14.65 -9.66
C ARG A 139 -0.49 14.72 -10.25
N GLU A 140 -0.96 15.89 -10.65
CA GLU A 140 -2.28 16.07 -11.26
C GLU A 140 -2.43 15.27 -12.55
N LEU A 141 -1.41 15.32 -13.42
CA LEU A 141 -1.38 14.57 -14.68
C LEU A 141 -1.54 13.07 -14.43
N LEU A 142 -0.76 12.50 -13.51
CA LEU A 142 -0.77 11.07 -13.21
C LEU A 142 -2.03 10.65 -12.43
N ASP A 143 -2.54 11.51 -11.54
CA ASP A 143 -3.72 11.23 -10.74
C ASP A 143 -5.02 11.34 -11.54
N SER A 144 -4.99 12.05 -12.68
CA SER A 144 -6.12 12.13 -13.62
C SER A 144 -6.33 10.85 -14.45
N LEU A 145 -5.36 9.93 -14.43
CA LEU A 145 -5.44 8.69 -15.20
C LEU A 145 -6.58 7.79 -14.71
N PRO A 146 -7.46 7.30 -15.60
CA PRO A 146 -8.59 6.43 -15.23
C PRO A 146 -8.10 4.98 -15.00
N MET A 147 -7.36 4.78 -13.91
CA MET A 147 -6.71 3.51 -13.59
C MET A 147 -7.70 2.35 -13.37
N ASP A 148 -8.93 2.65 -12.95
CA ASP A 148 -9.99 1.66 -12.87
C ASP A 148 -10.47 1.20 -14.25
N ALA A 149 -10.56 2.09 -15.24
CA ALA A 149 -10.87 1.74 -16.62
C ALA A 149 -9.76 0.87 -17.25
N TYR A 150 -8.49 1.21 -17.04
CA TYR A 150 -7.37 0.36 -17.50
C TYR A 150 -7.40 -1.02 -16.85
N THR A 151 -7.59 -1.05 -15.53
CA THR A 151 -7.58 -2.30 -14.76
C THR A 151 -8.72 -3.22 -15.20
N HIS A 152 -9.96 -2.73 -15.23
CA HIS A 152 -11.09 -3.56 -15.64
C HIS A 152 -11.05 -3.89 -17.13
N GLY A 153 -10.67 -2.93 -17.98
CA GLY A 153 -10.55 -3.12 -19.42
C GLY A 153 -9.56 -4.24 -19.76
N CYS A 154 -8.37 -4.25 -19.15
CA CYS A 154 -7.38 -5.30 -19.36
C CYS A 154 -7.83 -6.68 -18.85
N ILE A 155 -8.62 -6.73 -17.77
CA ILE A 155 -9.18 -8.00 -17.29
C ILE A 155 -10.27 -8.53 -18.23
N LEU A 156 -11.10 -7.63 -18.77
CA LEU A 156 -12.19 -7.99 -19.68
C LEU A 156 -11.72 -8.34 -21.09
N HIS A 157 -10.60 -7.72 -21.52
CA HIS A 157 -10.02 -7.84 -22.85
C HIS A 157 -8.54 -8.25 -22.77
N PRO A 158 -8.22 -9.48 -22.32
CA PRO A 158 -6.84 -9.90 -22.09
C PRO A 158 -5.97 -9.90 -23.38
N GLU A 159 -6.58 -9.94 -24.56
CA GLU A 159 -5.88 -9.93 -25.86
C GLU A 159 -5.10 -8.65 -26.16
N ILE A 160 -5.36 -7.55 -25.42
CA ILE A 160 -4.61 -6.30 -25.56
C ILE A 160 -3.39 -6.21 -24.64
N THR A 161 -3.13 -7.24 -23.83
CA THR A 161 -2.06 -7.27 -22.82
C THR A 161 -0.99 -8.31 -23.17
N VAL A 162 0.25 -8.07 -22.75
CA VAL A 162 1.38 -9.00 -22.93
C VAL A 162 2.10 -9.14 -21.59
N ASP A 163 2.37 -10.38 -21.18
CA ASP A 163 2.98 -10.70 -19.87
C ASP A 163 2.17 -10.18 -18.66
N SER A 164 0.84 -10.15 -18.77
CA SER A 164 -0.04 -9.75 -17.67
C SER A 164 0.10 -10.68 -16.47
N HIS A 165 0.15 -10.10 -15.27
CA HIS A 165 0.12 -10.85 -14.02
C HIS A 165 -1.30 -11.27 -13.62
N ILE A 166 -2.33 -10.78 -14.34
CA ILE A 166 -3.74 -11.11 -14.08
C ILE A 166 -3.97 -12.62 -14.32
N PRO A 167 -4.61 -13.36 -13.39
CA PRO A 167 -4.88 -14.78 -13.59
C PRO A 167 -5.95 -14.97 -14.67
N ALA A 168 -5.79 -16.00 -15.51
CA ALA A 168 -6.72 -16.26 -16.63
C ALA A 168 -8.20 -16.41 -16.21
N TYR A 169 -8.46 -16.88 -14.98
CA TYR A 169 -9.83 -17.02 -14.47
C TYR A 169 -10.49 -15.68 -14.06
N ALA A 170 -9.71 -14.61 -13.90
CA ALA A 170 -10.20 -13.33 -13.36
C ALA A 170 -11.29 -12.71 -14.24
N ALA A 171 -11.17 -12.82 -15.57
CA ALA A 171 -12.17 -12.32 -16.51
C ALA A 171 -13.56 -12.95 -16.29
N THR A 172 -13.60 -14.28 -16.13
CA THR A 172 -14.82 -15.03 -15.85
C THR A 172 -15.36 -14.70 -14.46
N SER A 173 -14.48 -14.60 -13.46
CA SER A 173 -14.85 -14.26 -12.08
C SER A 173 -15.47 -12.87 -11.97
N ILE A 174 -14.93 -11.85 -12.66
CA ILE A 174 -15.49 -10.49 -12.62
C ILE A 174 -16.92 -10.46 -13.14
N ARG A 175 -17.20 -11.10 -14.28
CA ARG A 175 -18.56 -11.15 -14.84
C ARG A 175 -19.56 -11.80 -13.88
N ALA A 176 -19.17 -12.90 -13.22
CA ALA A 176 -20.00 -13.56 -12.22
C ALA A 176 -20.15 -12.73 -10.92
N GLN A 177 -19.09 -12.02 -10.52
CA GLN A 177 -19.07 -11.21 -9.31
C GLN A 177 -19.97 -9.98 -9.43
N ILE A 178 -20.14 -9.41 -10.62
CA ILE A 178 -21.01 -8.25 -10.84
C ILE A 178 -22.48 -8.58 -10.50
N GLY A 179 -23.03 -9.65 -11.07
CA GLY A 179 -24.43 -10.01 -10.85
C GLY A 179 -24.70 -10.35 -9.39
N SER A 180 -23.79 -11.10 -8.77
CA SER A 180 -23.88 -11.43 -7.34
C SER A 180 -23.75 -10.20 -6.44
N THR A 181 -22.85 -9.27 -6.76
CA THR A 181 -22.68 -8.01 -6.00
C THR A 181 -23.95 -7.16 -6.06
N GLN A 182 -24.64 -7.12 -7.21
CA GLN A 182 -25.89 -6.36 -7.31
C GLN A 182 -26.94 -6.88 -6.31
N SER A 183 -27.20 -8.19 -6.32
CA SER A 183 -28.17 -8.82 -5.42
C SER A 183 -27.74 -8.71 -3.95
N GLU A 184 -26.43 -8.79 -3.69
CA GLU A 184 -25.88 -8.58 -2.34
C GLU A 184 -26.16 -7.16 -1.82
N LEU A 185 -25.92 -6.13 -2.64
CA LEU A 185 -26.16 -4.74 -2.28
C LEU A 185 -27.65 -4.46 -2.04
N GLU A 186 -28.55 -5.07 -2.83
CA GLU A 186 -30.01 -4.97 -2.62
C GLU A 186 -30.40 -5.57 -1.26
N ARG A 187 -29.92 -6.79 -0.96
CA ARG A 187 -30.16 -7.44 0.33
C ARG A 187 -29.61 -6.62 1.50
N LEU A 188 -28.40 -6.07 1.38
CA LEU A 188 -27.80 -5.24 2.42
C LEU A 188 -28.58 -3.93 2.65
N ALA A 189 -29.12 -3.34 1.59
CA ALA A 189 -29.96 -2.15 1.67
C ALA A 189 -31.30 -2.40 2.39
N GLU A 190 -31.85 -3.61 2.26
CA GLU A 190 -33.04 -4.03 3.01
C GLU A 190 -32.73 -4.29 4.49
N GLN A 191 -31.59 -4.94 4.76
CA GLN A 191 -31.16 -5.29 6.12
C GLN A 191 -30.66 -4.09 6.93
N ASN A 192 -30.22 -3.01 6.27
CA ASN A 192 -29.66 -1.82 6.92
C ASN A 192 -30.36 -0.56 6.38
N PRO A 193 -31.57 -0.23 6.88
CA PRO A 193 -32.37 0.87 6.34
C PRO A 193 -31.67 2.23 6.36
N ASP A 194 -30.79 2.46 7.33
CA ASP A 194 -30.00 3.69 7.49
C ASP A 194 -28.89 3.84 6.42
N LEU A 195 -28.44 2.74 5.81
CA LEU A 195 -27.44 2.71 4.74
C LEU A 195 -28.07 2.53 3.35
N LYS A 196 -29.41 2.46 3.26
CA LYS A 196 -30.15 2.13 2.03
C LYS A 196 -29.76 3.01 0.85
N ASP A 197 -29.63 4.31 1.07
CA ASP A 197 -29.28 5.27 0.00
C ASP A 197 -27.82 5.11 -0.44
N ALA A 198 -26.91 4.81 0.49
CA ALA A 198 -25.51 4.54 0.19
C ALA A 198 -25.36 3.28 -0.70
N TYR A 199 -26.05 2.19 -0.34
CA TYR A 199 -26.05 0.97 -1.14
C TYR A 199 -26.67 1.17 -2.53
N LYS A 200 -27.80 1.88 -2.64
CA LYS A 200 -28.42 2.22 -3.94
C LYS A 200 -27.50 3.10 -4.79
N ALA A 201 -26.82 4.07 -4.18
CA ALA A 201 -25.85 4.90 -4.90
C ALA A 201 -24.67 4.08 -5.43
N LYS A 202 -24.13 3.16 -4.60
CA LYS A 202 -23.07 2.24 -5.01
C LYS A 202 -23.50 1.33 -6.16
N GLN A 203 -24.73 0.80 -6.10
CA GLN A 203 -25.31 -0.02 -7.15
C GLN A 203 -25.40 0.74 -8.50
N ARG A 204 -25.81 2.01 -8.48
CA ARG A 204 -25.85 2.86 -9.68
C ARG A 204 -24.45 3.08 -10.27
N ARG A 205 -23.45 3.37 -9.44
CA ARG A 205 -22.05 3.54 -9.87
C ARG A 205 -21.49 2.28 -10.52
N LEU A 206 -21.72 1.11 -9.91
CA LEU A 206 -21.24 -0.18 -10.43
C LEU A 206 -21.78 -0.46 -11.84
N LYS A 207 -23.07 -0.20 -12.09
CA LYS A 207 -23.70 -0.38 -13.41
C LYS A 207 -23.09 0.52 -14.49
N SER A 208 -22.81 1.78 -14.16
CA SER A 208 -22.20 2.73 -15.11
C SER A 208 -20.78 2.31 -15.47
N LYS A 209 -19.91 2.09 -14.47
CA LYS A 209 -18.49 1.75 -14.68
C LYS A 209 -18.32 0.51 -15.55
N LEU A 210 -19.17 -0.49 -15.36
CA LEU A 210 -19.10 -1.73 -16.14
C LEU A 210 -19.34 -1.50 -17.64
N PHE A 211 -20.38 -0.73 -17.98
CA PHE A 211 -20.73 -0.47 -19.37
C PHE A 211 -19.59 0.27 -20.09
N ASP A 212 -19.01 1.25 -19.40
CA ASP A 212 -17.92 2.04 -19.94
C ASP A 212 -16.63 1.20 -20.10
N HIS A 213 -16.31 0.34 -19.14
CA HIS A 213 -15.05 -0.43 -19.15
C HIS A 213 -15.05 -1.63 -20.11
N ASP A 214 -16.22 -2.18 -20.49
CA ASP A 214 -16.31 -3.24 -21.52
C ASP A 214 -16.26 -2.67 -22.94
N ASN A 215 -16.32 -1.34 -23.11
CA ASN A 215 -16.30 -0.71 -24.42
C ASN A 215 -14.87 -0.59 -24.99
N MET A 216 -14.52 -1.50 -25.89
CA MET A 216 -13.20 -1.52 -26.54
C MET A 216 -12.83 -0.21 -27.27
N LYS A 217 -13.80 0.51 -27.85
CA LYS A 217 -13.51 1.80 -28.52
C LYS A 217 -13.11 2.86 -27.50
N TYR A 218 -13.82 2.89 -26.37
CA TYR A 218 -13.50 3.80 -25.27
C TYR A 218 -12.16 3.44 -24.62
N LEU A 219 -11.92 2.15 -24.34
CA LEU A 219 -10.67 1.66 -23.78
C LEU A 219 -9.47 2.01 -24.67
N LYS A 220 -9.56 1.81 -25.99
CA LYS A 220 -8.50 2.21 -26.93
C LYS A 220 -8.20 3.71 -26.85
N LYS A 221 -9.23 4.56 -26.82
CA LYS A 221 -9.06 6.01 -26.65
C LYS A 221 -8.27 6.33 -25.38
N LEU A 222 -8.63 5.71 -24.25
CA LEU A 222 -7.94 5.95 -22.99
C LEU A 222 -6.48 5.46 -23.01
N LEU A 223 -6.21 4.35 -23.71
CA LEU A 223 -4.86 3.83 -23.87
C LEU A 223 -4.00 4.72 -24.77
N ASP A 224 -4.59 5.33 -25.80
CA ASP A 224 -3.90 6.32 -26.65
C ASP A 224 -3.61 7.62 -25.88
N GLU A 225 -4.54 8.07 -25.04
CA GLU A 225 -4.32 9.20 -24.12
C GLU A 225 -3.18 8.93 -23.13
N LEU A 226 -3.08 7.69 -22.63
CA LEU A 226 -1.97 7.27 -21.77
C LEU A 226 -0.63 7.34 -22.49
N GLU A 227 -0.56 7.07 -23.81
CA GLU A 227 0.68 7.19 -24.58
C GLU A 227 1.22 8.64 -24.51
N GLY A 228 0.34 9.63 -24.66
CA GLY A 228 0.72 11.05 -24.54
C GLY A 228 1.15 11.47 -23.13
N VAL A 229 0.62 10.84 -22.09
CA VAL A 229 1.12 11.04 -20.70
C VAL A 229 2.51 10.45 -20.54
N MET A 230 2.74 9.25 -21.08
CA MET A 230 4.04 8.58 -21.02
C MET A 230 5.12 9.34 -21.80
N ASP A 231 4.77 9.99 -22.91
CA ASP A 231 5.69 10.89 -23.64
C ASP A 231 6.10 12.11 -22.82
N GLN A 232 5.16 12.70 -22.08
CA GLN A 232 5.44 13.84 -21.20
C GLN A 232 6.35 13.44 -20.03
N VAL A 233 6.16 12.24 -19.47
CA VAL A 233 7.01 11.70 -18.40
C VAL A 233 8.41 11.40 -18.94
N GLU A 234 8.53 10.73 -20.09
CA GLU A 234 9.83 10.42 -20.71
C GLU A 234 10.61 11.70 -21.03
N THR A 235 9.95 12.70 -21.62
CA THR A 235 10.56 13.99 -21.95
C THR A 235 11.13 14.68 -20.69
N GLU A 236 10.39 14.64 -19.59
CA GLU A 236 10.85 15.28 -18.36
C GLU A 236 11.96 14.49 -17.68
N LEU A 237 11.90 13.16 -17.69
CA LEU A 237 12.99 12.33 -17.19
C LEU A 237 14.27 12.52 -18.03
N GLN A 238 14.15 12.63 -19.35
CA GLN A 238 15.29 12.97 -20.21
C GLN A 238 15.88 14.33 -19.82
N ARG A 239 15.03 15.36 -19.67
CA ARG A 239 15.47 16.69 -19.23
C ARG A 239 16.17 16.63 -17.87
N ARG A 240 15.73 15.76 -16.96
CA ARG A 240 16.39 15.53 -15.67
C ARG A 240 17.78 14.91 -15.81
N VAL A 241 17.94 13.96 -16.73
CA VAL A 241 19.27 13.39 -17.04
C VAL A 241 20.21 14.47 -17.54
N GLU A 242 19.75 15.32 -18.46
CA GLU A 242 20.55 16.43 -19.01
C GLU A 242 20.90 17.52 -17.98
N GLU A 243 20.03 17.73 -16.98
CA GLU A 243 20.25 18.70 -15.88
C GLU A 243 21.06 18.13 -14.71
N THR A 244 21.24 16.80 -14.62
CA THR A 244 21.98 16.16 -13.51
C THR A 244 23.48 16.14 -13.85
N PRO A 245 24.38 16.67 -12.99
CA PRO A 245 25.82 16.60 -13.20
C PRO A 245 26.34 15.15 -13.29
N ASP A 246 27.43 14.92 -14.03
CA ASP A 246 28.02 13.58 -14.26
C ASP A 246 28.38 12.81 -12.97
N GLU A 247 28.69 13.51 -11.87
CA GLU A 247 29.00 12.93 -10.55
C GLU A 247 27.80 12.91 -9.58
N GLY A 248 26.63 13.37 -10.03
CA GLY A 248 25.42 13.46 -9.23
C GLY A 248 24.67 12.13 -9.12
N SER A 249 23.95 11.96 -8.00
CA SER A 249 22.94 10.90 -7.95
C SER A 249 21.85 11.21 -8.98
N PRO A 250 21.37 10.22 -9.74
CA PRO A 250 20.40 10.48 -10.79
C PRO A 250 19.10 11.04 -10.19
N SER A 251 18.57 12.11 -10.81
CA SER A 251 17.36 12.78 -10.34
C SER A 251 16.11 11.87 -10.41
N TRP A 252 15.11 12.22 -9.61
CA TRP A 252 13.74 11.72 -9.69
C TRP A 252 12.92 12.59 -10.65
N LEU A 253 11.61 12.32 -10.80
CA LEU A 253 10.78 12.99 -11.83
C LEU A 253 10.85 14.51 -11.72
N CYS A 254 10.77 15.03 -10.49
CA CYS A 254 10.65 16.47 -10.26
C CYS A 254 11.91 17.14 -9.70
N GLY A 255 12.92 16.39 -9.25
CA GLY A 255 14.13 16.94 -8.64
C GLY A 255 15.07 15.87 -8.12
N ASP A 256 16.02 16.25 -7.28
CA ASP A 256 16.96 15.35 -6.59
C ASP A 256 16.35 14.63 -5.38
N PHE A 257 15.08 14.90 -5.08
CA PHE A 257 14.29 14.29 -4.02
C PHE A 257 13.11 13.48 -4.57
N PHE A 258 12.69 12.46 -3.81
CA PHE A 258 11.50 11.66 -4.15
C PHE A 258 10.24 12.37 -3.66
N SER A 259 9.33 12.68 -4.58
CA SER A 259 8.17 13.54 -4.32
C SER A 259 6.82 12.80 -4.39
N MET A 260 5.73 13.51 -4.14
CA MET A 260 4.37 12.97 -4.30
C MET A 260 4.07 12.61 -5.76
N ALA A 261 4.67 13.32 -6.73
CA ALA A 261 4.58 12.97 -8.14
C ALA A 261 5.28 11.63 -8.43
N ASP A 262 6.38 11.33 -7.73
CA ASP A 262 7.08 10.05 -7.82
C ASP A 262 6.29 8.90 -7.18
N VAL A 263 5.58 9.16 -6.08
CA VAL A 263 4.62 8.18 -5.53
C VAL A 263 3.57 7.80 -6.57
N SER A 264 2.95 8.81 -7.22
CA SER A 264 1.96 8.56 -8.27
C SER A 264 2.58 7.84 -9.47
N LEU A 265 3.75 8.26 -9.95
CA LEU A 265 4.39 7.63 -11.11
C LEU A 265 4.78 6.19 -10.81
N ALA A 266 5.46 5.93 -9.69
CA ALA A 266 5.92 4.60 -9.33
C ALA A 266 4.77 3.60 -9.22
N VAL A 267 3.65 4.00 -8.60
CA VAL A 267 2.47 3.12 -8.47
C VAL A 267 1.75 2.93 -9.81
N THR A 268 1.67 3.97 -10.64
CA THR A 268 1.13 3.88 -12.00
C THR A 268 1.93 2.90 -12.85
N LEU A 269 3.26 3.06 -12.92
CA LEU A 269 4.14 2.14 -13.66
C LEU A 269 4.03 0.71 -13.14
N HIS A 270 4.00 0.54 -11.81
CA HIS A 270 3.83 -0.78 -11.21
C HIS A 270 2.49 -1.43 -11.58
N ARG A 271 1.40 -0.64 -11.60
CA ARG A 271 0.10 -1.12 -12.06
C ARG A 271 0.11 -1.46 -13.55
N LEU A 272 0.71 -0.63 -14.40
CA LEU A 272 0.77 -0.90 -15.84
C LEU A 272 1.60 -2.15 -16.14
N GLU A 273 2.67 -2.40 -15.39
CA GLU A 273 3.42 -3.65 -15.46
C GLU A 273 2.56 -4.84 -15.04
N PHE A 274 1.86 -4.73 -13.91
CA PHE A 274 0.91 -5.76 -13.44
C PHE A 274 -0.13 -6.12 -14.50
N LEU A 275 -0.63 -5.10 -15.23
CA LEU A 275 -1.62 -5.28 -16.30
C LEU A 275 -1.03 -5.87 -17.59
N GLY A 276 0.30 -5.97 -17.73
CA GLY A 276 0.94 -6.45 -18.96
C GLY A 276 1.03 -5.36 -20.05
N LEU A 277 1.19 -4.11 -19.63
CA LEU A 277 1.28 -2.94 -20.53
C LEU A 277 2.70 -2.36 -20.60
N SER A 278 3.66 -2.89 -19.82
CA SER A 278 5.04 -2.38 -19.78
C SER A 278 5.71 -2.36 -21.14
N ARG A 279 5.63 -3.44 -21.92
CA ARG A 279 6.20 -3.51 -23.28
C ARG A 279 5.57 -2.51 -24.26
N ARG A 280 4.31 -2.12 -24.03
CA ARG A 280 3.62 -1.13 -24.86
C ARG A 280 4.07 0.29 -24.54
N TYR A 281 4.33 0.59 -23.27
CA TYR A 281 4.54 1.96 -22.82
C TYR A 281 6.00 2.34 -22.54
N TRP A 282 6.87 1.43 -22.15
CA TRP A 282 8.28 1.80 -21.92
C TRP A 282 9.32 0.71 -22.21
N GLY A 283 8.94 -0.57 -22.15
CA GLY A 283 9.87 -1.68 -22.33
C GLY A 283 10.47 -1.78 -23.73
N ASN A 284 11.49 -2.63 -23.87
CA ASN A 284 12.24 -2.85 -25.12
C ASN A 284 12.90 -1.58 -25.68
N GLY A 285 13.28 -0.65 -24.81
CA GLY A 285 13.94 0.60 -25.21
C GLY A 285 13.01 1.65 -25.82
N LEU A 286 11.68 1.51 -25.72
CA LEU A 286 10.73 2.49 -26.25
C LEU A 286 10.80 3.83 -25.50
N ARG A 287 10.87 3.79 -24.16
CA ARG A 287 11.01 4.96 -23.28
C ARG A 287 12.06 4.62 -22.22
N ALA A 288 13.32 4.75 -22.59
CA ALA A 288 14.46 4.26 -21.82
C ALA A 288 14.63 4.98 -20.48
N ASN A 289 14.26 6.26 -20.39
CA ASN A 289 14.35 7.01 -19.14
C ASN A 289 13.27 6.57 -18.15
N VAL A 290 12.04 6.31 -18.63
CA VAL A 290 10.97 5.68 -17.83
C VAL A 290 11.40 4.29 -17.34
N GLU A 291 11.96 3.46 -18.22
CA GLU A 291 12.41 2.11 -17.85
C GLU A 291 13.50 2.16 -16.77
N THR A 292 14.48 3.04 -16.94
CA THR A 292 15.56 3.27 -15.95
C THR A 292 15.02 3.82 -14.63
N TYR A 293 14.10 4.79 -14.69
CA TYR A 293 13.42 5.34 -13.53
C TYR A 293 12.68 4.26 -12.76
N TYR A 294 11.88 3.43 -13.46
CA TYR A 294 11.09 2.39 -12.84
C TYR A 294 11.97 1.34 -12.15
N GLY A 295 13.06 0.93 -12.82
CA GLY A 295 14.06 0.04 -12.24
C GLY A 295 14.67 0.56 -10.94
N ARG A 296 14.82 1.88 -10.80
CA ARG A 296 15.26 2.51 -9.53
C ARG A 296 14.13 2.62 -8.50
N ALA A 297 12.91 2.93 -8.93
CA ALA A 297 11.76 3.09 -8.04
C ALA A 297 11.42 1.78 -7.31
N VAL A 298 11.48 0.64 -8.00
CA VAL A 298 11.18 -0.68 -7.41
C VAL A 298 12.21 -1.12 -6.36
N GLU A 299 13.42 -0.55 -6.40
CA GLU A 299 14.50 -0.87 -5.46
C GLU A 299 14.37 -0.11 -4.13
N ARG A 300 13.51 0.92 -4.08
CA ARG A 300 13.31 1.73 -2.87
C ARG A 300 12.79 0.87 -1.70
N PRO A 301 13.31 1.06 -0.47
CA PRO A 301 12.87 0.25 0.68
C PRO A 301 11.37 0.34 0.97
N ALA A 302 10.78 1.54 0.88
CA ALA A 302 9.34 1.74 1.06
C ALA A 302 8.54 1.05 -0.05
N PHE A 303 8.96 1.16 -1.31
CA PHE A 303 8.35 0.45 -2.43
C PHE A 303 8.37 -1.06 -2.23
N ARG A 304 9.53 -1.65 -1.94
CA ARG A 304 9.65 -3.11 -1.70
C ARG A 304 8.76 -3.59 -0.57
N ARG A 305 8.68 -2.82 0.52
CA ARG A 305 7.85 -3.14 1.68
C ARG A 305 6.36 -3.13 1.33
N VAL A 306 5.90 -2.14 0.56
CA VAL A 306 4.46 -1.93 0.30
C VAL A 306 3.97 -2.69 -0.92
N LEU A 307 4.76 -2.69 -2.00
CA LEU A 307 4.37 -3.12 -3.35
C LEU A 307 5.13 -4.35 -3.84
N GLY A 308 6.24 -4.74 -3.21
CA GLY A 308 7.10 -5.83 -3.69
C GLY A 308 6.42 -7.19 -3.88
N HIS A 309 5.27 -7.44 -3.22
CA HIS A 309 4.49 -8.66 -3.35
C HIS A 309 3.20 -8.52 -4.16
N VAL A 310 2.86 -7.30 -4.62
CA VAL A 310 1.60 -7.01 -5.31
C VAL A 310 1.49 -7.80 -6.62
N ASN A 311 2.57 -7.91 -7.39
CA ASN A 311 2.58 -8.67 -8.65
C ASN A 311 2.51 -10.19 -8.43
N ASN A 312 2.71 -10.67 -7.19
CA ASN A 312 2.46 -12.06 -6.80
C ASN A 312 1.05 -12.19 -6.21
N ILE A 313 0.06 -12.38 -7.08
CA ILE A 313 -1.36 -12.46 -6.70
C ILE A 313 -1.64 -13.60 -5.73
N LEU A 314 -0.90 -14.70 -5.82
CA LEU A 314 -1.03 -15.82 -4.88
C LEU A 314 -0.78 -15.34 -3.45
N ILE A 315 0.32 -14.62 -3.23
CA ILE A 315 0.71 -14.10 -1.92
C ILE A 315 -0.15 -12.92 -1.48
N SER A 316 -0.43 -11.99 -2.38
CA SER A 316 -1.04 -10.69 -2.04
C SER A 316 -2.57 -10.68 -2.04
N ALA A 317 -3.23 -11.67 -2.64
CA ALA A 317 -4.70 -11.73 -2.70
C ALA A 317 -5.27 -13.11 -2.38
N VAL A 318 -4.79 -14.17 -3.03
CA VAL A 318 -5.42 -15.49 -2.94
C VAL A 318 -5.21 -16.14 -1.57
N LEU A 319 -3.97 -16.20 -1.07
CA LEU A 319 -3.66 -16.78 0.24
C LEU A 319 -4.33 -16.01 1.40
N PRO A 320 -4.30 -14.65 1.43
CA PRO A 320 -5.03 -13.89 2.44
C PRO A 320 -6.54 -14.19 2.45
N VAL A 321 -7.17 -14.27 1.27
CA VAL A 321 -8.59 -14.60 1.15
C VAL A 321 -8.86 -16.03 1.63
N ALA A 322 -8.07 -17.01 1.20
CA ALA A 322 -8.21 -18.39 1.64
C ALA A 322 -8.07 -18.53 3.17
N PHE A 323 -7.10 -17.84 3.76
CA PHE A 323 -6.91 -17.81 5.22
C PHE A 323 -8.09 -17.19 5.95
N ARG A 324 -8.65 -16.07 5.44
CA ARG A 324 -9.87 -15.45 6.02
C ARG A 324 -11.07 -16.40 5.97
N VAL A 325 -11.30 -17.04 4.83
CA VAL A 325 -12.40 -18.01 4.68
C VAL A 325 -12.22 -19.19 5.64
N ALA A 326 -11.00 -19.73 5.74
CA ALA A 326 -10.68 -20.81 6.67
C ALA A 326 -10.92 -20.38 8.13
N ARG A 327 -10.49 -19.18 8.51
CA ARG A 327 -10.70 -18.64 9.87
C ARG A 327 -12.17 -18.41 10.19
N LYS A 328 -12.96 -17.91 9.24
CA LYS A 328 -14.41 -17.68 9.40
C LYS A 328 -15.20 -18.98 9.57
N ASN A 329 -14.78 -20.03 8.88
CA ASN A 329 -15.42 -21.34 8.91
C ASN A 329 -14.80 -22.30 9.95
N ALA A 330 -13.76 -21.87 10.67
CA ALA A 330 -13.14 -22.68 11.70
C ALA A 330 -14.11 -22.86 12.88
N PRO A 331 -14.41 -24.09 13.32
CA PRO A 331 -15.16 -24.28 14.55
C PRO A 331 -14.39 -23.66 15.72
N ALA A 332 -15.10 -23.01 16.64
CA ALA A 332 -14.54 -22.21 17.75
C ALA A 332 -13.53 -22.95 18.66
N LEU A 333 -13.39 -24.27 18.52
CA LEU A 333 -12.51 -25.16 19.25
C LEU A 333 -11.10 -25.31 18.65
N VAL A 334 -10.83 -24.80 17.44
CA VAL A 334 -9.53 -24.98 16.77
C VAL A 334 -8.65 -23.75 17.02
N GLY A 335 -7.72 -23.86 17.97
CA GLY A 335 -6.72 -22.83 18.24
C GLY A 335 -5.88 -22.47 16.99
N THR A 336 -5.40 -21.23 16.94
CA THR A 336 -4.69 -20.63 15.79
C THR A 336 -3.53 -21.47 15.25
N THR A 337 -2.86 -22.25 16.11
CA THR A 337 -1.73 -23.13 15.78
C THR A 337 -2.12 -24.32 14.88
N LEU A 338 -3.33 -24.87 15.05
CA LEU A 338 -3.81 -26.00 14.26
C LEU A 338 -4.26 -25.59 12.85
N LEU A 339 -4.79 -24.37 12.70
CA LEU A 339 -5.23 -23.82 11.42
C LEU A 339 -4.05 -23.59 10.46
N VAL A 340 -2.93 -23.05 10.99
CA VAL A 340 -1.69 -22.83 10.23
C VAL A 340 -1.07 -24.15 9.79
N GLY A 341 -1.08 -25.16 10.66
CA GLY A 341 -0.61 -26.51 10.32
C GLY A 341 -1.43 -27.18 9.23
N PHE A 342 -2.76 -27.04 9.25
CA PHE A 342 -3.64 -27.62 8.24
C PHE A 342 -3.49 -26.95 6.87
N LEU A 343 -3.39 -25.61 6.85
CA LEU A 343 -3.18 -24.84 5.61
C LEU A 343 -1.77 -25.05 5.04
N GLY A 344 -0.74 -25.11 5.89
CA GLY A 344 0.63 -25.47 5.49
C GLY A 344 0.70 -26.88 4.91
N GLY A 345 0.01 -27.84 5.53
CA GLY A 345 -0.10 -29.21 5.03
C GLY A 345 -0.84 -29.30 3.69
N ALA A 346 -1.95 -28.57 3.52
CA ALA A 346 -2.70 -28.53 2.27
C ALA A 346 -1.90 -27.89 1.13
N ALA A 347 -1.20 -26.79 1.39
CA ALA A 347 -0.31 -26.15 0.42
C ALA A 347 0.87 -27.04 0.03
N TYR A 348 1.46 -27.76 1.00
CA TYR A 348 2.53 -28.72 0.75
C TYR A 348 2.06 -29.91 -0.09
N LEU A 349 0.86 -30.43 0.18
CA LEU A 349 0.26 -31.51 -0.61
C LEU A 349 -0.09 -31.06 -2.04
N ALA A 350 -0.61 -29.84 -2.21
CA ALA A 350 -0.85 -29.26 -3.53
C ALA A 350 0.46 -29.09 -4.32
N PHE A 351 1.52 -28.61 -3.67
CA PHE A 351 2.85 -28.51 -4.26
C PHE A 351 3.39 -29.89 -4.68
N LEU A 352 3.29 -30.91 -3.81
CA LEU A 352 3.70 -32.27 -4.14
C LEU A 352 2.90 -32.86 -5.31
N PHE A 353 1.61 -32.58 -5.38
CA PHE A 353 0.75 -33.03 -6.47
C PHE A 353 1.15 -32.41 -7.81
N VAL A 354 1.39 -31.10 -7.83
CA VAL A 354 1.88 -30.38 -9.03
C VAL A 354 3.27 -30.88 -9.44
N LYS A 355 4.18 -31.05 -8.48
CA LYS A 355 5.53 -31.60 -8.74
C LYS A 355 5.48 -33.00 -9.34
N LYS A 356 4.62 -33.88 -8.83
CA LYS A 356 4.44 -35.24 -9.35
C LYS A 356 3.86 -35.26 -10.77
N ARG A 357 2.94 -34.34 -11.06
CA ARG A 357 2.32 -34.20 -12.39
C ARG A 357 3.29 -33.66 -13.44
N LEU A 358 4.20 -32.76 -13.04
CA LEU A 358 5.28 -32.26 -13.89
C LEU A 358 6.34 -33.33 -14.16
N ALA A 359 6.66 -34.16 -13.16
CA ALA A 359 7.58 -35.29 -13.32
C ALA A 359 7.03 -36.45 -14.18
N SER A 360 5.71 -36.52 -14.40
CA SER A 360 5.09 -37.49 -15.31
C SER A 360 4.94 -36.99 -16.75
N LEU A 361 5.35 -35.75 -17.02
CA LEU A 361 5.32 -35.11 -18.35
C LEU A 361 6.72 -34.94 -18.97
N SER A 362 7.77 -35.37 -18.26
CA SER A 362 9.14 -35.59 -18.77
C SER A 362 9.39 -37.07 -18.95
#